data_AF-A0A9W7IYQ0-F1
#
_entry.id   AF-A0A9W7IYQ0-F1
#
_cell.length_a   1.000
_cell.length_b   1.000
_cell.length_c   1.000
_cell.angle_alpha   90.00
_cell.angle_beta   90.00
_cell.angle_gamma   90.00
#
_symmetry.space_group_name_H-M   'P 1'
#
loop_
_entity.id
_entity.type
_entity.pdbx_description
1 polymer ?
#
loop_
_entity_poly.entity_id
_entity_poly.type
_entity_poly.pdbx_seq_one_letter_code
_entity_poly.pdbx_strand_id
1 'polypeptide(L)'
;MEREFSMEEIKEALWSMDGSRAPGPDGFNAHFLKKFWENIKGKIWDFFAEFYNNQQFEKSVNHSCIVLIQKKQNPAGIGDYRPIS
;
A
#
# COMPACT_ATOMS: atom_id res chain seq x y z
N MET A 1 -5.69 -15.74 20.10
CA MET A 1 -5.01 -14.47 19.82
C MET A 1 -4.12 -14.72 18.62
N GLU A 2 -4.15 -13.83 17.63
CA GLU A 2 -3.19 -13.88 16.53
C GLU A 2 -1.78 -13.62 17.08
N ARG A 3 -0.76 -14.18 16.43
CA ARG A 3 0.64 -14.01 16.83
C ARG A 3 1.16 -12.63 16.41
N GLU A 4 2.17 -12.12 17.11
CA GLU A 4 2.90 -10.94 16.67
C GLU A 4 3.52 -11.15 15.28
N PHE A 5 3.59 -10.08 14.49
CA PHE A 5 4.28 -10.06 13.21
C PHE A 5 5.78 -10.22 13.42
N SER A 6 6.46 -10.94 12.52
CA SER A 6 7.92 -10.93 12.47
C SER A 6 8.44 -9.97 11.40
N MET A 7 9.67 -9.49 11.58
CA MET A 7 10.31 -8.68 10.56
C MET A 7 10.50 -9.43 9.24
N GLU A 8 10.72 -10.74 9.33
CA GLU A 8 10.84 -11.64 8.19
C GLU A 8 9.51 -11.72 7.43
N GLU A 9 8.39 -11.88 8.11
CA GLU A 9 7.06 -11.94 7.49
C GLU A 9 6.70 -10.62 6.79
N ILE A 10 6.94 -9.49 7.47
CA ILE A 10 6.72 -8.16 6.89
C ILE A 10 7.58 -7.98 5.63
N LYS A 11 8.84 -8.40 5.70
CA LYS A 11 9.77 -8.33 4.57
C LYS A 11 9.32 -9.22 3.41
N GLU A 12 8.93 -10.47 3.68
CA GLU A 12 8.46 -11.40 2.65
C GLU A 12 7.21 -10.86 1.96
N ALA A 13 6.25 -10.35 2.72
CA ALA A 13 5.05 -9.69 2.20
C ALA A 13 5.44 -8.52 1.27
N LEU A 14 6.32 -7.63 1.71
CA LEU A 14 6.80 -6.52 0.88
C LEU A 14 7.53 -7.00 -0.38
N TRP A 15 8.34 -8.05 -0.28
CA TRP A 15 9.07 -8.61 -1.43
C TRP A 15 8.15 -9.27 -2.45
N SER A 16 7.04 -9.84 -2.02
CA SER A 16 6.01 -10.39 -2.93
C SER A 16 5.24 -9.31 -3.72
N MET A 17 5.26 -8.05 -3.28
CA MET A 17 4.57 -6.96 -3.98
C MET A 17 5.23 -6.59 -5.31
N ASP A 18 4.44 -6.34 -6.33
CA ASP A 18 4.94 -5.83 -7.61
C ASP A 18 5.37 -4.35 -7.46
N GLY A 19 6.67 -4.10 -7.69
CA GLY A 19 7.27 -2.77 -7.59
C GLY A 19 6.90 -1.81 -8.71
N SER A 20 6.29 -2.30 -9.79
CA SER A 20 5.89 -1.49 -10.94
C SER A 20 4.48 -0.90 -10.83
N ARG A 21 3.74 -1.25 -9.76
CA ARG A 21 2.42 -0.68 -9.50
C ARG A 21 2.47 0.82 -9.29
N ALA A 22 1.36 1.48 -9.63
CA ALA A 22 1.18 2.90 -9.42
C ALA A 22 1.40 3.25 -7.93
N PRO A 23 2.05 4.39 -7.64
CA PRO A 23 2.25 4.84 -6.27
C PRO A 23 0.92 5.20 -5.61
N GLY A 24 0.91 5.19 -4.28
CA GLY A 24 -0.20 5.75 -3.52
C GLY A 24 -0.29 7.28 -3.67
N PRO A 25 -1.24 7.93 -2.97
CA PRO A 25 -1.32 9.39 -2.90
C PRO A 25 -0.03 10.07 -2.40
N ASP A 26 0.82 9.32 -1.70
CA ASP A 26 2.11 9.73 -1.17
C ASP A 26 3.25 9.75 -2.21
N GLY A 27 3.01 9.21 -3.41
CA GLY A 27 4.02 9.13 -4.47
C GLY A 27 5.01 7.97 -4.31
N PHE A 28 4.84 7.10 -3.31
CA PHE A 28 5.72 5.95 -3.09
C PHE A 28 5.06 4.66 -3.56
N ASN A 29 5.86 3.78 -4.17
CA ASN A 29 5.44 2.45 -4.58
C ASN A 29 6.27 1.38 -3.85
N ALA A 30 5.92 0.11 -4.05
CA ALA A 30 6.65 -0.99 -3.42
C ALA A 30 8.13 -1.04 -3.81
N HIS A 31 8.52 -0.53 -5.00
CA HIS A 31 9.94 -0.43 -5.38
C HIS A 31 10.70 0.54 -4.48
N PHE A 32 10.12 1.70 -4.16
CA PHE A 32 10.71 2.64 -3.19
C PHE A 32 10.92 1.98 -1.83
N LEU A 33 9.88 1.31 -1.30
CA LEU A 33 9.96 0.64 0.00
C LEU A 33 11.04 -0.45 0.03
N LYS A 34 11.16 -1.25 -1.04
CA LYS A 34 12.23 -2.25 -1.19
C LYS A 34 13.62 -1.61 -1.25
N LYS A 35 13.76 -0.52 -2.03
CA LYS A 35 15.04 0.17 -2.23
C LYS A 35 15.57 0.80 -0.95
N PHE A 36 14.69 1.36 -0.12
CA PHE A 36 15.06 2.04 1.12
C PHE A 36 14.80 1.19 2.38
N TRP A 37 14.59 -0.11 2.22
CA TRP A 37 14.22 -1.03 3.32
C TRP A 37 15.08 -0.84 4.56
N GLU A 38 16.41 -0.84 4.43
CA GLU A 38 17.32 -0.68 5.57
C GLU A 38 17.12 0.63 6.34
N ASN A 39 16.68 1.69 5.66
CA ASN A 39 16.41 3.00 6.27
C ASN A 39 15.03 3.07 6.92
N ILE A 40 14.03 2.33 6.41
CA ILE A 40 12.62 2.48 6.81
C ILE A 40 12.09 1.32 7.64
N LYS A 41 12.78 0.17 7.68
CA LYS A 41 12.33 -1.07 8.33
C LYS A 41 11.93 -0.88 9.79
N GLY A 42 12.62 0.01 10.52
CA GLY A 42 12.28 0.33 11.92
C GLY A 42 10.93 1.03 12.04
N LYS A 43 10.65 2.01 11.17
CA LYS A 43 9.33 2.68 11.15
C LYS A 43 8.20 1.73 10.76
N ILE A 44 8.47 0.83 9.82
CA ILE A 44 7.52 -0.21 9.43
C ILE A 44 7.25 -1.14 10.62
N TRP A 45 8.29 -1.56 11.34
CA TRP A 45 8.12 -2.36 12.56
C TRP A 45 7.26 -1.67 13.60
N ASP A 46 7.58 -0.40 13.93
CA ASP A 46 6.84 0.38 14.92
C ASP A 46 5.34 0.48 14.56
N PHE A 47 5.04 0.67 13.27
CA PHE A 47 3.67 0.69 12.75
C PHE A 47 2.93 -0.65 12.98
N PHE A 48 3.56 -1.79 12.68
CA PHE A 48 2.94 -3.11 12.92
C PHE A 48 2.82 -3.44 14.42
N ALA A 49 3.79 -3.02 15.23
CA ALA A 49 3.75 -3.19 16.68
C ALA A 49 2.63 -2.35 17.32
N GLU A 50 2.45 -1.10 16.87
CA GLU A 50 1.35 -0.24 17.29
C GLU A 50 0.01 -0.84 16.90
N PHE A 51 -0.12 -1.33 15.67
CA PHE A 51 -1.33 -2.01 15.20
C PHE A 51 -1.66 -3.24 16.06
N TYR A 52 -0.67 -4.08 16.36
CA TYR A 52 -0.88 -5.28 17.18
C TYR A 52 -1.37 -4.93 18.59
N ASN A 53 -0.80 -3.89 19.21
CA ASN A 53 -1.15 -3.46 20.56
C ASN A 53 -2.51 -2.76 20.64
N ASN A 54 -2.83 -1.91 19.65
CA ASN A 54 -4.03 -1.07 19.66
C ASN A 54 -5.20 -1.66 18.87
N GLN A 55 -4.96 -2.69 18.05
CA GLN A 55 -5.91 -3.31 17.11
C GLN A 55 -6.57 -2.31 16.16
N GLN A 56 -5.88 -1.20 15.88
CA GLN A 56 -6.38 -0.11 15.03
C GLN A 56 -5.25 0.42 14.16
N PHE A 57 -5.56 0.66 12.89
CA PHE A 57 -4.70 1.43 12.01
C PHE A 57 -5.01 2.92 12.13
N GLU A 58 -4.01 3.75 11.88
CA GLU A 58 -4.23 5.17 11.64
C GLU A 58 -5.21 5.32 10.46
N LYS A 59 -6.23 6.17 10.59
CA LYS A 59 -7.30 6.32 9.58
C LYS A 59 -6.75 6.70 8.20
N SER A 60 -5.60 7.36 8.18
CA SER A 60 -4.86 7.77 6.98
C SER A 60 -4.45 6.60 6.08
N VAL A 61 -4.19 5.42 6.66
CA VAL A 61 -3.72 4.21 5.94
C VAL A 61 -4.74 3.73 4.92
N ASN A 62 -6.03 3.95 5.19
CA ASN A 62 -7.12 3.53 4.31
C ASN A 62 -7.50 4.58 3.24
N HIS A 63 -6.76 5.68 3.13
CA HIS A 63 -6.98 6.64 2.05
C HIS A 63 -6.42 6.09 0.73
N SER A 64 -7.30 5.76 -0.21
CA SER A 64 -6.93 5.45 -1.59
C SER A 64 -7.30 6.60 -2.53
N CYS A 65 -6.53 6.76 -3.61
CA CYS A 65 -6.86 7.69 -4.69
C CYS A 65 -7.64 6.92 -5.77
N ILE A 66 -8.88 7.32 -6.04
CA ILE A 66 -9.65 6.74 -7.13
C ILE A 66 -9.23 7.40 -8.43
N VAL A 67 -8.59 6.64 -9.31
CA VAL A 67 -8.25 7.05 -10.67
C VAL A 67 -9.21 6.39 -11.67
N LEU A 68 -9.73 7.17 -12.61
CA LEU A 68 -10.64 6.68 -13.65
C LEU A 68 -9.86 6.33 -14.93
N ILE A 69 -9.77 5.04 -15.26
CA ILE A 69 -9.17 4.59 -16.53
C ILE A 69 -10.24 4.44 -17.59
N GLN A 70 -10.03 5.04 -18.76
CA GLN A 70 -10.93 4.93 -19.92
C GLN A 70 -10.98 3.47 -20.44
N LYS A 71 -12.18 2.93 -20.65
CA LYS A 71 -12.37 1.59 -21.25
C LYS A 71 -12.36 1.60 -22.77
N LYS A 72 -12.71 2.74 -23.38
CA LYS A 72 -12.85 2.92 -24.84
C LYS A 72 -12.38 4.30 -25.28
N GLN A 73 -12.07 4.44 -26.56
CA GLN A 73 -11.81 5.76 -27.15
C GLN A 73 -13.06 6.63 -27.11
N ASN A 74 -12.88 7.91 -26.76
CA ASN A 74 -13.93 8.92 -26.63
C ASN A 74 -15.05 8.52 -25.63
N PRO A 75 -14.73 8.41 -24.33
CA PRO A 75 -15.70 8.09 -23.29
C PRO A 75 -16.77 9.19 -23.19
N ALA A 76 -18.05 8.79 -23.17
CA ALA A 76 -19.19 9.72 -23.18
C ALA A 76 -19.95 9.74 -21.85
N GLY A 77 -19.76 8.73 -20.99
CA GLY A 77 -20.40 8.67 -19.68
C GLY A 77 -19.56 7.94 -18.63
N ILE A 78 -19.97 8.03 -17.36
CA ILE A 78 -19.21 7.47 -16.22
C ILE A 78 -19.00 5.95 -16.33
N GLY A 79 -19.94 5.23 -16.94
CA GLY A 79 -19.84 3.77 -17.18
C GLY A 79 -18.69 3.37 -18.12
N ASP A 80 -18.19 4.33 -18.92
CA ASP A 80 -17.06 4.13 -19.83
C ASP A 80 -15.70 4.17 -19.12
N TYR A 81 -15.69 4.44 -17.83
CA TYR A 81 -14.50 4.43 -16.99
C TYR A 81 -14.50 3.22 -16.07
N ARG A 82 -13.31 2.73 -15.76
CA ARG A 82 -13.07 1.77 -14.68
C ARG A 82 -12.40 2.53 -13.55
N PRO A 83 -13.04 2.66 -12.37
CA PRO A 83 -12.36 3.17 -11.20
C PRO A 83 -11.31 2.14 -10.76
N ILE A 84 -10.11 2.64 -10.47
CA ILE A 84 -9.03 1.88 -9.86
C ILE A 84 -8.60 2.67 -8.63
N SER A 85 -8.49 1.99 -7.49
CA SER A 85 -7.90 2.49 -6.27
C SER A 85 -6.67 1.68 -5.92
#